data_AF-K6DB76-F1
#
_entry.id   AF-K6DB76-F1
#
_cell.length_a   1.000
_cell.length_b   1.000
_cell.length_c   1.000
_cell.angle_alpha   90.00
_cell.angle_beta   90.00
_cell.angle_gamma   90.00
#
_symmetry.space_group_name_H-M   'P 1'
#
loop_
_entity.id
_entity.type
_entity.pdbx_description
1 polymer ?
#
loop_
_entity_poly.entity_id
_entity_poly.type
_entity_poly.pdbx_seq_one_letter_code
_entity_poly.pdbx_strand_id
1 'polypeptide(L)'
;LPSVADEQGRLASLIGASVFPIGLIGILLGGGELITSNMTAVSTSFFAKKVTLSELLKNWLIITVFNVLGAIFVAFVFGHLVGLTGIGAYKTELLSLAQSKINASWSQEFLSGIGCNWFVGLAMWMCYGAKNAAGKVLAVWFPVMAFVAIGFQHSIANAFVIPADNF
;
A
#
# COMPACT_ATOMS: atom_id res chain seq x y z
N LEU A 1 -6.20 28.20 -17.74
CA LEU A 1 -7.03 27.77 -16.60
C LEU A 1 -7.12 26.25 -16.69
N PRO A 2 -6.91 25.49 -15.59
CA PRO A 2 -7.18 24.06 -15.61
C PRO A 2 -8.63 23.83 -16.07
N SER A 3 -8.86 22.81 -16.88
CA SER A 3 -10.20 22.49 -17.36
C SER A 3 -11.04 21.92 -16.20
N VAL A 4 -12.37 22.01 -16.30
CA VAL A 4 -13.29 21.41 -15.31
C VAL A 4 -13.04 19.90 -15.17
N ALA A 5 -12.59 19.23 -16.25
CA ALA A 5 -12.19 17.83 -16.22
C ALA A 5 -10.90 17.60 -15.40
N ASP A 6 -9.93 18.53 -15.45
CA ASP A 6 -8.70 18.45 -14.65
C ASP A 6 -9.00 18.61 -13.14
N GLU A 7 -9.95 19.46 -12.78
CA GLU A 7 -10.37 19.63 -11.38
C GLU A 7 -11.09 18.38 -10.84
N GLN A 8 -11.98 17.79 -11.65
CA GLN A 8 -12.68 16.56 -11.28
C GLN A 8 -11.73 15.37 -11.10
N GLY A 9 -10.74 15.23 -11.98
CA GLY A 9 -9.71 14.19 -11.87
C GLY A 9 -8.89 14.32 -10.58
N ARG A 10 -8.44 15.54 -10.24
CA ARG A 10 -7.68 15.79 -9.01
C ARG A 10 -8.48 15.49 -7.74
N LEU A 11 -9.76 15.83 -7.74
CA LEU A 11 -10.65 15.50 -6.62
C LEU A 11 -10.86 13.99 -6.49
N ALA A 12 -11.06 13.28 -7.60
CA ALA A 12 -11.20 11.82 -7.60
C ALA A 12 -9.95 11.13 -7.05
N SER A 13 -8.74 11.56 -7.46
CA SER A 13 -7.48 11.05 -6.91
C SER A 13 -7.34 11.30 -5.42
N LEU A 14 -7.75 12.48 -4.94
CA LEU A 14 -7.70 12.81 -3.50
C LEU A 14 -8.69 11.96 -2.69
N ILE A 15 -9.89 11.72 -3.22
CA ILE A 15 -10.87 10.83 -2.60
C ILE A 15 -10.31 9.40 -2.55
N GLY A 16 -9.76 8.88 -3.66
CA GLY A 16 -9.11 7.58 -3.72
C GLY A 16 -7.97 7.46 -2.69
N ALA A 17 -7.11 8.48 -2.60
CA ALA A 17 -6.04 8.53 -1.61
C ALA A 17 -6.56 8.56 -0.17
N SER A 18 -7.70 9.20 0.08
CA SER A 18 -8.31 9.27 1.41
C SER A 18 -8.92 7.96 1.88
N VAL A 19 -9.41 7.09 0.97
CA VAL A 19 -10.01 5.80 1.35
C VAL A 19 -8.98 4.66 1.40
N PHE A 20 -7.83 4.81 0.73
CA PHE A 20 -6.76 3.82 0.71
C PHE A 20 -6.25 3.36 2.11
N PRO A 21 -6.15 4.22 3.15
CA PRO A 21 -5.62 3.83 4.46
C PRO A 21 -6.39 2.73 5.19
N ILE A 22 -7.65 2.46 4.80
CA ILE A 22 -8.51 1.46 5.44
C ILE A 22 -7.83 0.09 5.50
N GLY A 23 -7.08 -0.29 4.46
CA GLY A 23 -6.34 -1.56 4.43
C GLY A 23 -5.32 -1.69 5.56
N LEU A 24 -4.43 -0.69 5.72
CA LEU A 24 -3.40 -0.74 6.76
C LEU A 24 -4.00 -0.59 8.17
N ILE A 25 -5.07 0.20 8.33
CA ILE A 25 -5.80 0.29 9.59
C ILE A 25 -6.35 -1.08 9.99
N GLY A 26 -6.99 -1.79 9.06
CA GLY A 26 -7.51 -3.13 9.29
C GLY A 26 -6.43 -4.13 9.68
N ILE A 27 -5.29 -4.09 8.99
CA ILE A 27 -4.14 -4.96 9.30
C ILE A 27 -3.62 -4.69 10.72
N LEU A 28 -3.30 -3.44 11.05
CA LEU A 28 -2.66 -3.10 12.33
C LEU A 28 -3.61 -3.28 13.53
N LEU A 29 -4.91 -3.00 13.37
CA LEU A 29 -5.90 -3.19 14.44
C LEU A 29 -6.39 -4.63 14.54
N GLY A 30 -6.46 -5.35 13.41
CA GLY A 30 -6.88 -6.75 13.35
C GLY A 30 -5.78 -7.75 13.72
N GLY A 31 -4.54 -7.29 13.94
CA GLY A 31 -3.40 -8.16 14.25
C GLY A 31 -2.87 -8.92 13.03
N GLY A 32 -3.12 -8.42 11.82
CA GLY A 32 -2.52 -8.92 10.60
C GLY A 32 -1.07 -8.45 10.42
N GLU A 33 -0.40 -9.06 9.46
CA GLU A 33 1.02 -8.83 9.18
C GLU A 33 1.21 -8.26 7.77
N LEU A 34 1.96 -7.17 7.66
CA LEU A 34 2.30 -6.53 6.39
C LEU A 34 3.80 -6.29 6.32
N ILE A 35 4.41 -6.69 5.21
CA ILE A 35 5.87 -6.58 5.05
C ILE A 35 6.36 -5.14 5.17
N THR A 36 5.68 -4.17 4.56
CA THR A 36 6.16 -2.78 4.52
C THR A 36 6.18 -2.15 5.91
N SER A 37 5.20 -2.45 6.78
CA SER A 37 5.27 -2.06 8.19
C SER A 37 6.34 -2.84 8.97
N ASN A 38 6.52 -4.13 8.67
CA ASN A 38 7.49 -4.99 9.36
C ASN A 38 8.95 -4.67 9.02
N MET A 39 9.20 -4.13 7.84
CA MET A 39 10.51 -3.58 7.48
C MET A 39 10.96 -2.52 8.48
N THR A 40 10.05 -1.73 9.06
CA THR A 40 10.36 -0.82 10.17
C THR A 40 10.36 -1.56 11.52
N ALA A 41 9.25 -2.24 11.87
CA ALA A 41 9.08 -2.80 13.22
C ALA A 41 10.14 -3.86 13.61
N VAL A 42 10.42 -4.80 12.69
CA VAL A 42 11.35 -5.90 12.96
C VAL A 42 12.80 -5.43 12.83
N SER A 43 13.09 -4.47 11.94
CA SER A 43 14.41 -3.83 11.90
C SER A 43 14.74 -3.11 13.20
N THR A 44 13.80 -2.35 13.77
CA THR A 44 14.01 -1.70 15.07
C THR A 44 14.32 -2.74 16.15
N SER A 45 13.64 -3.88 16.13
CA SER A 45 13.90 -5.00 17.06
C SER A 45 15.28 -5.63 16.84
N PHE A 46 15.72 -5.76 15.59
CA PHE A 46 17.04 -6.26 15.23
C PHE A 46 18.14 -5.30 15.72
N PHE A 47 18.02 -4.00 15.48
CA PHE A 47 18.97 -2.99 15.98
C PHE A 47 18.97 -2.90 17.51
N ALA A 48 17.84 -3.20 18.15
CA ALA A 48 17.74 -3.34 19.61
C ALA A 48 18.29 -4.68 20.14
N LYS A 49 18.88 -5.53 19.28
CA LYS A 49 19.43 -6.86 19.60
C LYS A 49 18.41 -7.82 20.23
N LYS A 50 17.12 -7.66 19.89
CA LYS A 50 16.03 -8.53 20.37
C LYS A 50 15.73 -9.71 19.45
N VAL A 51 16.18 -9.63 18.20
CA VAL A 51 16.06 -10.70 17.19
C VAL A 51 17.38 -10.83 16.44
N THR A 52 17.62 -12.02 15.92
CA THR A 52 18.75 -12.33 15.05
C THR A 52 18.51 -11.86 13.61
N LEU A 53 19.58 -11.76 12.82
CA LEU A 53 19.47 -11.46 11.39
C LEU A 53 18.66 -12.55 10.65
N SER A 54 18.77 -13.80 11.07
CA SER A 54 18.01 -14.91 10.48
C SER A 54 16.51 -14.74 10.70
N GLU A 55 16.09 -14.33 11.90
CA GLU A 55 14.67 -14.08 12.21
C GLU A 55 14.12 -12.87 11.44
N LEU A 56 14.90 -11.80 11.31
CA LEU A 56 14.55 -10.64 10.48
C LEU A 56 14.30 -11.05 9.03
N LEU A 57 15.25 -11.76 8.42
CA LEU A 57 15.13 -12.19 7.02
C LEU A 57 14.02 -13.21 6.80
N LYS A 58 13.82 -14.15 7.73
CA LYS A 58 12.70 -15.09 7.70
C LYS A 58 11.35 -14.38 7.76
N ASN A 59 11.21 -13.42 8.68
CA ASN A 59 10.00 -12.61 8.78
C ASN A 59 9.72 -11.89 7.46
N TRP A 60 10.74 -11.21 6.91
CA TRP A 60 10.58 -10.46 5.68
C TRP A 60 10.19 -11.35 4.50
N LEU A 61 10.86 -12.48 4.32
CA LEU A 61 10.59 -13.38 3.19
C LEU A 61 9.20 -14.01 3.32
N ILE A 62 8.86 -14.58 4.47
CA ILE A 62 7.59 -15.28 4.68
C ILE A 62 6.42 -14.31 4.46
N ILE A 63 6.46 -13.14 5.11
CA ILE A 63 5.35 -12.18 5.01
C ILE A 63 5.24 -11.60 3.61
N THR A 64 6.36 -11.32 2.92
CA THR A 64 6.33 -10.88 1.52
C THR A 64 5.60 -11.90 0.64
N VAL A 65 5.94 -13.18 0.77
CA VAL A 65 5.32 -14.24 -0.03
C VAL A 65 3.81 -14.30 0.22
N PHE A 66 3.37 -14.34 1.48
CA PHE A 66 1.94 -14.42 1.78
C PHE A 66 1.17 -13.14 1.44
N ASN A 67 1.79 -11.96 1.57
CA ASN A 67 1.17 -10.70 1.14
C ASN A 67 0.99 -10.66 -0.39
N VAL A 68 2.00 -11.08 -1.16
CA VAL A 68 1.91 -11.14 -2.64
C VAL A 68 0.88 -12.18 -3.08
N LEU A 69 0.90 -13.37 -2.49
CA LEU A 69 -0.08 -14.42 -2.78
C LEU A 69 -1.51 -13.96 -2.45
N GLY A 70 -1.71 -13.30 -1.31
CA GLY A 70 -2.99 -12.71 -0.95
C GLY A 70 -3.44 -11.63 -1.93
N ALA A 71 -2.55 -10.75 -2.35
CA ALA A 71 -2.85 -9.70 -3.33
C ALA A 71 -3.28 -10.28 -4.69
N ILE A 72 -2.55 -11.28 -5.20
CA ILE A 72 -2.89 -11.98 -6.45
C ILE A 72 -4.21 -12.74 -6.31
N PHE A 73 -4.43 -13.42 -5.18
CA PHE A 73 -5.69 -14.10 -4.90
C PHE A 73 -6.88 -13.14 -4.97
N VAL A 74 -6.77 -11.97 -4.33
CA VAL A 74 -7.85 -10.97 -4.35
C VAL A 74 -8.05 -10.41 -5.76
N ALA A 75 -6.97 -10.12 -6.50
CA ALA A 75 -7.04 -9.67 -7.89
C ALA A 75 -7.76 -10.68 -8.78
N PHE A 76 -7.44 -11.97 -8.65
CA PHE A 76 -8.05 -13.03 -9.47
C PHE A 76 -9.49 -13.32 -9.07
N VAL A 77 -9.76 -13.54 -7.78
CA VAL A 77 -11.10 -13.95 -7.33
C VAL A 77 -12.09 -12.80 -7.42
N PHE A 78 -11.76 -11.63 -6.88
CA PHE A 78 -12.70 -10.51 -6.83
C PHE A 78 -12.62 -9.61 -8.07
N GLY A 79 -11.41 -9.41 -8.62
CA GLY A 79 -11.25 -8.62 -9.83
C GLY A 79 -11.80 -9.35 -11.05
N HIS A 80 -11.34 -10.59 -11.30
CA HIS A 80 -11.67 -11.35 -12.51
C HIS A 80 -12.91 -12.22 -12.37
N LEU A 81 -12.97 -13.15 -11.40
CA LEU A 81 -14.09 -14.10 -11.32
C LEU A 81 -15.42 -13.43 -10.94
N VAL A 82 -15.40 -12.48 -10.00
CA VAL A 82 -16.59 -11.67 -9.66
C VAL A 82 -16.79 -10.54 -10.67
N GLY A 83 -15.73 -10.07 -11.32
CA GLY A 83 -15.79 -9.01 -12.35
C GLY A 83 -15.83 -7.59 -11.79
N LEU A 84 -15.45 -7.36 -10.52
CA LEU A 84 -15.53 -6.04 -9.89
C LEU A 84 -14.62 -4.99 -10.56
N THR A 85 -13.54 -5.43 -11.20
CA THR A 85 -12.59 -4.55 -11.89
C THR A 85 -12.67 -4.63 -13.41
N GLY A 86 -13.52 -5.51 -13.96
CA GLY A 86 -13.56 -5.83 -15.39
C GLY A 86 -14.50 -4.98 -16.25
N ILE A 87 -15.25 -4.04 -15.67
CA ILE A 87 -16.37 -3.36 -16.35
C ILE A 87 -16.26 -1.82 -16.25
N GLY A 88 -16.52 -1.14 -17.36
CA GLY A 88 -16.78 0.31 -17.39
C GLY A 88 -15.62 1.17 -16.90
N ALA A 89 -15.94 2.22 -16.14
CA ALA A 89 -14.97 3.20 -15.65
C ALA A 89 -13.89 2.59 -14.73
N TYR A 90 -14.22 1.54 -13.98
CA TYR A 90 -13.27 0.88 -13.08
C TYR A 90 -12.14 0.19 -13.84
N LYS A 91 -12.45 -0.46 -14.97
CA LYS A 91 -11.44 -1.09 -15.82
C LYS A 91 -10.50 -0.05 -16.42
N THR A 92 -11.04 1.05 -16.95
CA THR A 92 -10.23 2.13 -17.54
C THR A 92 -9.29 2.76 -16.51
N GLU A 93 -9.77 3.01 -15.29
CA GLU A 93 -8.95 3.55 -14.21
C GLU A 93 -7.88 2.55 -13.76
N LEU A 94 -8.23 1.27 -13.63
CA LEU A 94 -7.27 0.21 -13.27
C LEU A 94 -6.17 0.07 -14.33
N LEU A 95 -6.53 0.06 -15.61
CA LEU A 95 -5.59 0.07 -16.74
C LEU A 95 -4.66 1.28 -16.66
N SER A 96 -5.22 2.48 -16.49
CA SER A 96 -4.42 3.71 -16.38
C SER A 96 -3.44 3.65 -15.21
N LEU A 97 -3.91 3.20 -14.05
CA LEU A 97 -3.09 3.03 -12.86
C LEU A 97 -2.00 1.99 -13.09
N ALA A 98 -2.32 0.78 -13.58
CA ALA A 98 -1.33 -0.26 -13.84
C ALA A 98 -0.26 0.18 -14.83
N GLN A 99 -0.67 0.84 -15.93
CA GLN A 99 0.26 1.41 -16.92
C GLN A 99 1.17 2.48 -16.31
N SER A 100 0.64 3.36 -15.44
CA SER A 100 1.47 4.35 -14.72
C SER A 100 2.52 3.70 -13.82
N LYS A 101 2.24 2.49 -13.31
CA LYS A 101 3.12 1.77 -12.39
C LYS A 101 4.26 1.09 -13.14
N ILE A 102 3.98 0.43 -14.27
CA ILE A 102 4.97 -0.35 -15.04
C ILE A 102 5.84 0.50 -15.97
N ASN A 103 5.42 1.71 -16.31
CA ASN A 103 6.17 2.62 -17.20
C ASN A 103 7.18 3.51 -16.45
N ALA A 104 7.24 3.41 -15.11
CA ALA A 104 8.23 4.14 -14.33
C ALA A 104 9.63 3.58 -14.58
N SER A 105 10.63 4.45 -14.65
CA SER A 105 12.02 4.00 -14.73
C SER A 105 12.46 3.34 -13.42
N TRP A 106 13.45 2.47 -13.48
CA TRP A 106 13.99 1.79 -12.30
C TRP A 106 14.34 2.76 -11.16
N SER A 107 14.95 3.91 -11.47
CA SER A 107 15.33 4.90 -10.45
C SER A 107 14.11 5.60 -9.85
N GLN A 108 13.08 5.87 -10.66
CA GLN A 108 11.81 6.40 -10.17
C GLN A 108 11.13 5.41 -9.24
N GLU A 109 11.05 4.13 -9.62
CA GLU A 109 10.47 3.08 -8.78
C GLU A 109 11.20 2.93 -7.46
N PHE A 110 12.53 2.87 -7.50
CA PHE A 110 13.36 2.69 -6.31
C PHE A 110 13.22 3.85 -5.32
N LEU A 111 13.37 5.10 -5.78
CA LEU A 111 13.25 6.28 -4.93
C LEU A 111 11.82 6.46 -4.40
N SER A 112 10.82 6.16 -5.24
CA SER A 112 9.42 6.20 -4.87
C SER A 112 9.08 5.15 -3.82
N GLY A 113 9.67 3.95 -3.92
CA GLY A 113 9.53 2.90 -2.92
C GLY A 113 10.11 3.28 -1.55
N ILE A 114 11.27 3.98 -1.54
CA ILE A 114 11.85 4.53 -0.29
C ILE A 114 10.87 5.54 0.33
N GLY A 115 10.38 6.49 -0.47
CA GLY A 115 9.41 7.49 -0.02
C GLY A 115 8.14 6.85 0.54
N CYS A 116 7.57 5.88 -0.17
CA CYS A 116 6.41 5.12 0.27
C CYS A 116 6.64 4.49 1.65
N ASN A 117 7.74 3.75 1.79
CA ASN A 117 7.98 2.97 3.00
C ASN A 117 8.33 3.85 4.21
N TRP A 118 8.83 5.07 3.99
CA TRP A 118 8.98 6.06 5.06
C TRP A 118 7.63 6.44 5.67
N PHE A 119 6.63 6.72 4.82
CA PHE A 119 5.27 7.05 5.28
C PHE A 119 4.58 5.85 5.94
N VAL A 120 4.75 4.64 5.39
CA VAL A 120 4.20 3.41 6.00
C VAL A 120 4.84 3.14 7.37
N GLY A 121 6.17 3.27 7.47
CA GLY A 121 6.88 3.14 8.74
C GLY A 121 6.45 4.18 9.77
N LEU A 122 6.26 5.43 9.35
CA LEU A 122 5.76 6.51 10.19
C LEU A 122 4.33 6.24 10.69
N ALA A 123 3.44 5.79 9.81
CA ALA A 123 2.07 5.39 10.17
C ALA A 123 2.06 4.29 11.24
N MET A 124 2.85 3.23 11.03
CA MET A 124 2.98 2.14 11.99
C MET A 124 3.55 2.63 13.33
N TRP A 125 4.61 3.43 13.29
CA TRP A 125 5.26 3.96 14.49
C TRP A 125 4.30 4.79 15.35
N MET A 126 3.55 5.72 14.71
CA MET A 126 2.55 6.52 15.40
C MET A 126 1.37 5.67 15.91
N CYS A 127 0.95 4.66 15.15
CA CYS A 127 -0.08 3.71 15.58
C CYS A 127 0.33 2.98 16.87
N TYR A 128 1.58 2.50 16.96
CA TYR A 128 2.08 1.82 18.16
C TYR A 128 2.25 2.76 19.36
N GLY A 129 2.50 4.05 19.10
CA GLY A 129 2.52 5.08 20.14
C GLY A 129 1.15 5.52 20.65
N ALA A 130 0.07 5.29 19.89
CA ALA A 130 -1.28 5.74 20.23
C ALA A 130 -1.98 4.80 21.23
N LYS A 131 -2.63 5.40 22.24
CA LYS A 131 -3.26 4.66 23.36
C LYS A 131 -4.72 4.27 23.15
N ASN A 132 -5.42 4.90 22.21
CA ASN A 132 -6.84 4.66 21.93
C ASN A 132 -7.06 4.35 20.44
N ALA A 133 -8.19 3.71 20.12
CA ALA A 133 -8.50 3.26 18.77
C ALA A 133 -8.57 4.41 17.75
N ALA A 134 -9.22 5.52 18.11
CA ALA A 134 -9.32 6.69 17.23
C ALA A 134 -7.94 7.27 16.88
N GLY A 135 -7.04 7.38 17.86
CA GLY A 135 -5.67 7.84 17.65
C GLY A 135 -4.88 6.91 16.75
N LYS A 136 -5.05 5.58 16.88
CA LYS A 136 -4.45 4.60 15.97
C LYS A 136 -4.95 4.76 14.53
N VAL A 137 -6.26 4.94 14.35
CA VAL A 137 -6.87 5.19 13.04
C VAL A 137 -6.27 6.45 12.39
N LEU A 138 -6.27 7.58 13.10
CA LEU A 138 -5.76 8.85 12.57
C LEU A 138 -4.24 8.81 12.32
N ALA A 139 -3.48 8.12 13.18
CA ALA A 139 -2.04 7.93 13.02
C ALA A 139 -1.69 7.19 11.73
N VAL A 140 -2.53 6.25 11.30
CA VAL A 140 -2.34 5.51 10.04
C VAL A 140 -2.92 6.29 8.86
N TRP A 141 -4.07 6.94 9.04
CA TRP A 141 -4.83 7.56 7.95
C TRP A 141 -4.03 8.59 7.17
N PHE A 142 -3.51 9.61 7.85
CA PHE A 142 -2.89 10.75 7.17
C PHE A 142 -1.57 10.43 6.46
N PRO A 143 -0.62 9.68 7.06
CA PRO A 143 0.62 9.33 6.35
C PRO A 143 0.36 8.44 5.14
N VAL A 144 -0.59 7.51 5.23
CA VAL A 144 -0.94 6.63 4.12
C VAL A 144 -1.62 7.42 3.00
N MET A 145 -2.60 8.26 3.34
CA MET A 145 -3.23 9.17 2.38
C MET A 145 -2.19 10.05 1.68
N ALA A 146 -1.21 10.57 2.41
CA ALA A 146 -0.16 11.42 1.85
C ALA A 146 0.68 10.70 0.79
N PHE A 147 1.19 9.50 1.07
CA PHE A 147 2.03 8.80 0.07
C PHE A 147 1.24 8.42 -1.18
N VAL A 148 -0.05 8.09 -1.04
CA VAL A 148 -0.93 7.77 -2.17
C VAL A 148 -1.22 9.02 -2.99
N ALA A 149 -1.53 10.14 -2.34
CA ALA A 149 -1.77 11.43 -3.00
C ALA A 149 -0.52 11.96 -3.73
N ILE A 150 0.68 11.69 -3.20
CA ILE A 150 1.97 12.00 -3.85
C ILE A 150 2.24 11.07 -5.04
N GLY A 151 1.64 9.88 -5.07
CA GLY A 151 1.82 8.89 -6.13
C GLY A 151 3.00 7.94 -5.92
N PHE A 152 3.38 7.67 -4.66
CA PHE A 152 4.48 6.75 -4.38
C PHE A 152 4.16 5.29 -4.74
N GLN A 153 5.21 4.49 -4.92
CA GLN A 153 5.16 3.08 -5.31
C GLN A 153 5.13 2.17 -4.07
N HIS A 154 4.04 1.41 -3.90
CA HIS A 154 3.89 0.48 -2.76
C HIS A 154 3.90 -0.97 -3.27
N SER A 155 4.90 -1.74 -2.88
CA SER A 155 5.16 -3.09 -3.39
C SER A 155 3.94 -4.02 -3.32
N ILE A 156 3.25 -4.09 -2.17
CA ILE A 156 2.10 -4.97 -1.99
C ILE A 156 0.83 -4.45 -2.69
N ALA A 157 0.69 -3.14 -2.84
CA ALA A 157 -0.44 -2.60 -3.60
C ALA A 157 -0.26 -2.86 -5.09
N ASN A 158 0.96 -2.72 -5.60
CA ASN A 158 1.31 -3.03 -6.98
C ASN A 158 1.14 -4.52 -7.29
N ALA A 159 1.40 -5.41 -6.31
CA ALA A 159 1.14 -6.85 -6.43
C ALA A 159 -0.35 -7.20 -6.60
N PHE A 160 -1.28 -6.28 -6.27
CA PHE A 160 -2.70 -6.39 -6.61
C PHE A 160 -3.01 -5.71 -7.95
N VAL A 161 -2.59 -4.45 -8.13
CA VAL A 161 -2.96 -3.61 -9.27
C VAL A 161 -2.48 -4.20 -10.60
N ILE A 162 -1.23 -4.67 -10.67
CA ILE A 162 -0.64 -5.14 -11.92
C ILE A 162 -1.30 -6.44 -12.42
N PRO A 163 -1.50 -7.47 -11.58
CA PRO A 163 -2.22 -8.68 -12.03
C PRO A 163 -3.70 -8.41 -12.33
N ALA A 164 -4.38 -7.57 -11.55
CA ALA A 164 -5.80 -7.28 -11.74
C ALA A 164 -6.12 -6.64 -13.10
N ASP A 165 -5.14 -5.96 -13.72
CA ASP A 165 -5.25 -5.40 -15.07
C ASP A 165 -5.19 -6.47 -16.18
N ASN A 166 -4.47 -7.56 -15.92
CA ASN A 166 -4.17 -8.60 -16.92
C ASN A 166 -5.17 -9.77 -16.90
N PHE A 167 -6.08 -9.81 -15.94
CA PHE A 167 -7.15 -10.80 -15.84
C PHE A 167 -8.44 -10.27 -16.45
#